data_AF-A0AB37G9R8-F1
#
_entry.id   AF-A0AB37G9R8-F1
#
_cell.length_a   1.000
_cell.length_b   1.000
_cell.length_c   1.000
_cell.angle_alpha   90.00
_cell.angle_beta   90.00
_cell.angle_gamma   90.00
#
_symmetry.space_group_name_H-M   'P 1'
#
loop_
_entity.id
_entity.type
_entity.pdbx_description
1 polymer ?
#
loop_
_entity_poly.entity_id
_entity_poly.type
_entity_poly.pdbx_seq_one_letter_code
_entity_poly.pdbx_strand_id
1 'polypeptide(L)'
;MTATKTTHIAELGEKFLRHIINGEEAETVSMISPKLRKDLPWSTIYSVWEDVLTETGAFESFDDTQVTSLGGTRTKEPTSQKLLSKILGTSLVITTLKHEAGEWMARVAFDRHENVIGLLILPVDATEFPF
;
A
#
# COMPACT_ATOMS: atom_id res chain seq x y z
N MET A 1 15.46 5.52 17.20
CA MET A 1 14.14 6.10 16.87
C MET A 1 13.61 5.67 15.50
N THR A 2 14.34 4.87 14.70
CA THR A 2 13.97 4.51 13.32
C THR A 2 12.98 3.34 13.21
N ALA A 3 13.10 2.30 14.04
CA ALA A 3 12.21 1.13 13.99
C ALA A 3 10.73 1.50 14.21
N THR A 4 10.46 2.39 15.16
CA THR A 4 9.09 2.87 15.47
C THR A 4 8.44 3.57 14.29
N LYS A 5 9.21 4.34 13.50
CA LYS A 5 8.67 5.07 12.34
C LYS A 5 8.31 4.12 11.20
N THR A 6 9.11 3.07 10.98
CA THR A 6 8.84 2.05 9.98
C THR A 6 7.57 1.25 10.33
N THR A 7 7.41 0.84 11.59
CA THR A 7 6.19 0.17 12.06
C THR A 7 4.95 1.05 11.87
N HIS A 8 5.03 2.33 12.23
CA HIS A 8 3.93 3.29 12.06
C HIS A 8 3.50 3.45 10.59
N ILE A 9 4.44 3.58 9.66
CA ILE A 9 4.12 3.68 8.23
C ILE A 9 3.47 2.40 7.69
N ALA A 10 3.93 1.22 8.14
CA ALA A 10 3.29 -0.05 7.78
C ALA A 10 1.82 -0.09 8.24
N GLU A 11 1.56 0.29 9.48
CA GLU A 11 0.22 0.38 10.05
C GLU A 11 -0.68 1.37 9.29
N LEU A 12 -0.14 2.51 8.86
CA LEU A 12 -0.86 3.47 8.02
C LEU A 12 -1.19 2.90 6.63
N GLY A 13 -0.30 2.12 6.03
CA GLY A 13 -0.54 1.45 4.76
C GLY A 13 -1.69 0.45 4.84
N GLU A 14 -1.66 -0.43 5.83
CA GLU A 14 -2.77 -1.37 6.07
C GLU A 14 -4.07 -0.65 6.42
N LYS A 15 -4.01 0.41 7.24
CA LYS A 15 -5.19 1.22 7.58
C LYS A 15 -5.84 1.81 6.33
N PHE A 16 -5.05 2.40 5.43
CA PHE A 16 -5.56 2.94 4.17
C PHE A 16 -6.25 1.85 3.32
N LEU A 17 -5.64 0.68 3.21
CA LEU A 17 -6.21 -0.46 2.48
C LEU A 17 -7.49 -0.97 3.15
N ARG A 18 -7.56 -1.04 4.49
CA ARG A 18 -8.77 -1.42 5.22
C ARG A 18 -9.93 -0.48 4.95
N HIS A 19 -9.69 0.82 4.88
CA HIS A 19 -10.74 1.78 4.51
C HIS A 19 -11.29 1.50 3.11
N ILE A 20 -10.43 1.15 2.14
CA ILE A 20 -10.87 0.74 0.79
C ILE A 20 -11.70 -0.56 0.86
N ILE A 21 -11.18 -1.58 1.54
CA ILE A 21 -11.82 -2.89 1.70
C ILE A 21 -13.24 -2.75 2.29
N ASN A 22 -13.40 -1.86 3.26
CA ASN A 22 -14.67 -1.63 3.95
C ASN A 22 -15.61 -0.66 3.19
N GLY A 23 -15.18 -0.07 2.08
CA GLY A 23 -15.97 0.94 1.36
C GLY A 23 -16.07 2.30 2.04
N GLU A 24 -15.10 2.64 2.91
CA GLU A 24 -15.10 3.86 3.73
C GLU A 24 -14.51 5.06 2.97
N GLU A 25 -15.28 5.59 2.01
CA GLU A 25 -14.84 6.66 1.08
C GLU A 25 -14.18 7.85 1.78
N ALA A 26 -14.87 8.46 2.76
CA ALA A 26 -14.40 9.66 3.43
C ALA A 26 -13.03 9.45 4.08
N GLU A 27 -12.83 8.26 4.64
CA GLU A 27 -11.65 7.91 5.43
C GLU A 27 -10.49 7.62 4.49
N THR A 28 -10.73 6.88 3.40
CA THR A 28 -9.74 6.69 2.32
C THR A 28 -9.31 8.03 1.73
N VAL A 29 -10.25 8.90 1.33
CA VAL A 29 -9.94 10.19 0.70
C VAL A 29 -9.24 11.14 1.65
N SER A 30 -9.53 11.07 2.96
CA SER A 30 -8.86 11.90 3.96
C SER A 30 -7.35 11.64 4.04
N MET A 31 -6.93 10.38 3.81
CA MET A 31 -5.53 9.96 3.84
C MET A 31 -4.76 10.32 2.56
N ILE A 32 -5.46 10.58 1.46
CA ILE A 32 -4.83 10.97 0.18
C ILE A 32 -4.40 12.43 0.23
N SER A 33 -3.20 12.70 -0.27
CA SER A 33 -2.67 14.06 -0.41
C SER A 33 -3.68 14.97 -1.12
N PRO A 34 -4.04 16.14 -0.55
CA PRO A 34 -5.05 17.01 -1.14
C PRO A 34 -4.81 17.38 -2.61
N LYS A 35 -3.54 17.41 -3.03
CA LYS A 35 -3.14 17.71 -4.41
C LYS A 35 -3.49 16.60 -5.40
N LEU A 36 -3.56 15.35 -4.93
CA LEU A 36 -3.76 14.17 -5.76
C LEU A 36 -5.19 13.61 -5.69
N ARG A 37 -6.06 14.13 -4.81
CA ARG A 37 -7.46 13.65 -4.71
C ARG A 37 -8.25 13.76 -6.01
N LYS A 38 -7.88 14.70 -6.89
CA LYS A 38 -8.48 14.82 -8.24
C LYS A 38 -7.97 13.78 -9.22
N ASP A 39 -6.70 13.38 -9.08
CA ASP A 39 -6.02 12.45 -9.96
C ASP A 39 -6.17 10.99 -9.48
N LEU A 40 -6.53 10.80 -8.21
CA LEU A 40 -6.83 9.52 -7.58
C LEU A 40 -8.21 9.58 -6.89
N PRO A 41 -9.30 9.68 -7.66
CA PRO A 41 -10.65 9.77 -7.11
C PRO A 41 -11.11 8.43 -6.51
N TRP A 42 -11.97 8.50 -5.49
CA TRP A 42 -12.54 7.31 -4.83
C TRP A 42 -13.18 6.33 -5.81
N SER A 43 -13.95 6.83 -6.78
CA SER A 43 -14.62 5.99 -7.77
C SER A 43 -13.65 5.12 -8.56
N THR A 44 -12.45 5.62 -8.89
CA THR A 44 -11.42 4.84 -9.57
C THR A 44 -10.78 3.83 -8.63
N ILE A 45 -10.46 4.22 -7.39
CA ILE A 45 -9.90 3.30 -6.39
C ILE A 45 -10.85 2.13 -6.15
N TYR A 46 -12.13 2.43 -5.90
CA TYR A 46 -13.11 1.43 -5.52
C TYR A 46 -13.49 0.53 -6.70
N SER A 47 -13.57 1.06 -7.92
CA SER A 47 -13.76 0.24 -9.12
C SER A 47 -12.65 -0.81 -9.30
N VAL A 48 -11.39 -0.43 -9.09
CA VAL A 48 -10.27 -1.39 -9.14
C VAL A 48 -10.39 -2.44 -8.03
N TRP A 49 -10.85 -2.04 -6.86
CA TRP A 49 -11.09 -2.97 -5.76
C TRP A 49 -12.23 -3.96 -6.06
N GLU A 50 -13.32 -3.51 -6.69
CA GLU A 50 -14.42 -4.38 -7.13
C GLU A 50 -13.95 -5.38 -8.19
N ASP A 51 -13.07 -4.97 -9.10
CA ASP A 51 -12.47 -5.88 -10.08
C ASP A 51 -11.64 -6.98 -9.39
N VAL A 52 -10.83 -6.60 -8.39
CA VAL A 52 -10.05 -7.55 -7.57
C VAL A 52 -10.95 -8.56 -6.85
N LEU A 53 -12.05 -8.10 -6.23
CA LEU A 53 -13.02 -8.97 -5.56
C LEU A 53 -13.73 -9.89 -6.55
N THR A 54 -14.04 -9.41 -7.75
CA THR A 54 -14.66 -10.20 -8.81
C THR A 54 -13.74 -11.33 -9.27
N GLU A 55 -12.44 -11.07 -9.34
CA GLU A 55 -11.44 -12.05 -9.80
C GLU A 55 -11.07 -13.08 -8.71
N THR A 56 -10.91 -12.63 -7.47
CA THR A 56 -10.28 -13.44 -6.41
C THR A 56 -11.17 -13.71 -5.19
N GLY A 57 -12.40 -13.20 -5.18
CA GLY A 57 -13.34 -13.37 -4.08
C GLY A 57 -13.03 -12.46 -2.89
N ALA A 58 -13.63 -12.77 -1.74
CA ALA A 58 -13.55 -11.92 -0.56
C ALA A 58 -12.11 -11.80 -0.02
N PHE A 59 -11.80 -10.62 0.52
CA PHE A 59 -10.56 -10.39 1.26
C PHE A 59 -10.55 -11.17 2.58
N GLU A 60 -9.43 -11.82 2.90
CA GLU A 60 -9.27 -12.60 4.13
C GLU A 60 -8.27 -11.96 5.10
N SER A 61 -7.08 -11.58 4.64
CA SER A 61 -6.02 -11.07 5.51
C SER A 61 -4.91 -10.34 4.76
N PHE A 62 -4.10 -9.58 5.51
CA PHE A 62 -2.82 -9.04 5.05
C PHE A 62 -1.69 -10.00 5.41
N ASP A 63 -0.68 -10.09 4.55
CA ASP A 63 0.52 -10.90 4.78
C ASP A 63 1.79 -10.22 4.25
N ASP A 64 2.93 -10.50 4.88
CA ASP A 64 4.26 -9.98 4.52
C ASP A 64 4.30 -8.45 4.26
N THR A 65 3.73 -7.66 5.19
CA THR A 65 3.78 -6.20 5.11
C THR A 65 5.21 -5.70 5.35
N GLN A 66 5.76 -4.99 4.36
CA GLN A 66 7.10 -4.43 4.36
C GLN A 66 7.07 -2.94 4.03
N VAL A 67 8.05 -2.20 4.55
CA VAL A 67 8.26 -0.78 4.20
C VAL A 67 9.60 -0.63 3.50
N THR A 68 9.62 0.10 2.39
CA THR A 68 10.82 0.39 1.62
C THR A 68 10.81 1.85 1.12
N SER A 69 11.86 2.28 0.42
CA SER A 69 11.93 3.60 -0.24
C SER A 69 11.66 3.47 -1.74
N LEU A 70 11.33 4.58 -2.43
CA LEU A 70 11.27 4.61 -3.90
C LEU A 70 12.57 4.06 -4.51
N GLY A 71 12.45 3.03 -5.36
CA GLY A 71 13.58 2.27 -5.93
C GLY A 71 13.96 0.98 -5.19
N GLY A 72 13.33 0.66 -4.06
CA GLY A 72 13.53 -0.61 -3.36
C GLY A 72 12.65 -1.73 -3.90
N THR A 73 13.25 -2.88 -4.24
CA THR A 73 12.54 -4.12 -4.58
C THR A 73 12.05 -4.85 -3.32
N ARG A 74 10.96 -5.63 -3.42
CA ARG A 74 10.53 -6.57 -2.36
C ARG A 74 11.67 -7.56 -2.12
N THR A 75 12.32 -7.52 -0.96
CA THR A 75 13.39 -8.45 -0.62
C THR A 75 12.81 -9.61 0.18
N LYS A 76 13.17 -10.85 -0.16
CA LYS A 76 12.78 -12.07 0.60
C LYS A 76 13.44 -12.17 1.98
N GLU A 77 14.32 -11.25 2.33
CA GLU A 77 14.95 -11.16 3.65
C GLU A 77 14.29 -10.03 4.46
N PRO A 78 14.04 -10.23 5.77
CA PRO A 78 13.52 -9.18 6.64
C PRO A 78 14.51 -8.02 6.63
N THR A 79 14.20 -6.99 5.83
CA THR A 79 15.13 -5.89 5.52
C THR A 79 15.12 -4.87 6.65
N SER A 80 15.13 -5.31 7.91
CA SER A 80 15.14 -4.43 9.07
C SER A 80 16.49 -3.71 9.26
N GLN A 81 17.57 -4.15 8.61
CA GLN A 81 18.91 -3.61 8.85
C GLN A 81 19.49 -2.70 7.76
N LYS A 82 19.08 -2.80 6.49
CA LYS A 82 19.64 -1.94 5.40
C LYS A 82 18.85 -0.64 5.14
N LEU A 83 17.63 -0.53 5.66
CA LEU A 83 16.76 0.65 5.53
C LEU A 83 16.97 1.70 6.63
N LEU A 84 17.84 1.44 7.61
CA LEU A 84 17.91 2.16 8.88
C LEU A 84 18.48 3.59 8.83
N SER A 85 19.09 4.04 7.72
CA SER A 85 19.85 5.30 7.75
C SER A 85 19.30 6.46 6.92
N LYS A 86 18.48 6.27 5.87
CA LYS A 86 18.00 7.40 5.03
C LYS A 86 16.71 7.11 4.25
N ILE A 87 15.55 7.03 4.92
CA ILE A 87 14.28 7.34 4.22
C ILE A 87 14.18 8.88 4.15
N LEU A 88 14.96 9.47 3.25
CA LEU A 88 14.92 10.88 2.86
C LEU A 88 14.09 10.97 1.57
N GLY A 89 12.79 10.70 1.65
CA GLY A 89 11.92 10.65 0.48
C GLY A 89 10.59 9.95 0.75
N THR A 90 9.87 9.65 -0.33
CA THR A 90 8.63 8.86 -0.33
C THR A 90 8.86 7.48 0.28
N SER A 91 8.01 7.09 1.22
CA SER A 91 7.98 5.73 1.79
C SER A 91 7.02 4.87 0.98
N LEU A 92 7.31 3.58 0.86
CA LEU A 92 6.47 2.62 0.16
C LEU A 92 6.11 1.47 1.10
N VAL A 93 4.83 1.27 1.35
CA VAL A 93 4.31 0.07 2.02
C VAL A 93 3.97 -0.95 0.95
N ILE A 94 4.48 -2.16 1.07
CA ILE A 94 4.19 -3.31 0.21
C ILE A 94 3.55 -4.36 1.10
N THR A 95 2.37 -4.86 0.74
CA THR A 95 1.69 -5.92 1.48
C THR A 95 1.01 -6.88 0.53
N THR A 96 0.87 -8.14 0.93
CA THR A 96 0.12 -9.15 0.19
C THR A 96 -1.31 -9.16 0.72
N LEU A 97 -2.28 -9.03 -0.18
CA LEU A 97 -3.70 -9.20 0.09
C LEU A 97 -4.06 -10.67 -0.19
N LYS A 98 -4.43 -11.41 0.85
CA LYS A 98 -4.96 -12.77 0.70
C LYS A 98 -6.46 -12.70 0.45
N HIS A 99 -6.92 -13.45 -0.54
CA HIS A 99 -8.33 -13.59 -0.89
C HIS A 99 -8.72 -15.06 -0.94
N GLU A 100 -10.03 -15.33 -0.95
CA GLU A 100 -10.60 -16.69 -1.05
C GLU A 100 -9.98 -17.52 -2.19
N ALA A 101 -9.69 -16.88 -3.32
CA ALA A 101 -9.15 -17.50 -4.51
C ALA A 101 -8.04 -16.65 -5.12
N GLY A 102 -6.90 -16.57 -4.42
CA GLY A 102 -5.68 -15.98 -4.96
C GLY A 102 -5.10 -14.89 -4.07
N GLU A 103 -4.12 -14.17 -4.61
CA GLU A 103 -3.38 -13.17 -3.86
C GLU A 103 -3.02 -11.99 -4.76
N TRP A 104 -3.07 -10.79 -4.17
CA TRP A 104 -2.62 -9.56 -4.81
C TRP A 104 -1.51 -8.91 -4.00
N MET A 105 -0.68 -8.12 -4.66
CA MET A 105 0.28 -7.23 -4.02
C MET A 105 -0.27 -5.81 -4.05
N ALA A 106 -0.51 -5.25 -2.87
CA ALA A 106 -0.80 -3.83 -2.72
C ALA A 106 0.47 -3.06 -2.41
N ARG A 107 0.64 -1.92 -3.06
CA ARG A 107 1.78 -1.04 -2.86
C ARG A 107 1.27 0.40 -2.68
N VAL A 108 1.52 0.98 -1.51
CA VAL A 108 1.00 2.29 -1.08
C VAL A 108 2.16 3.25 -0.84
N ALA A 109 2.21 4.34 -1.62
CA ALA A 109 3.25 5.34 -1.53
C ALA A 109 2.83 6.50 -0.60
N PHE A 110 3.73 6.92 0.28
CA PHE A 110 3.53 7.98 1.26
C PHE A 110 4.55 9.10 1.07
N ASP A 111 4.10 10.36 1.12
CA ASP A 111 5.02 11.50 1.18
C ASP A 111 5.64 11.67 2.59
N ARG A 112 6.48 12.69 2.74
CA ARG A 112 7.13 13.02 4.02
C ARG A 112 6.17 13.46 5.14
N HIS A 113 4.93 13.79 4.78
CA HIS A 113 3.85 14.20 5.67
C HIS A 113 2.87 13.06 5.96
N GLU A 114 3.21 11.82 5.56
CA GLU A 114 2.40 10.62 5.76
C GLU A 114 1.06 10.65 5.00
N ASN A 115 0.95 11.48 3.95
CA ASN A 115 -0.18 11.41 3.03
C ASN A 115 0.07 10.35 1.96
N VAL A 116 -0.98 9.62 1.59
CA VAL A 116 -0.94 8.72 0.44
C VAL A 116 -0.81 9.54 -0.84
N ILE A 117 0.18 9.18 -1.66
CA ILE A 117 0.46 9.79 -2.96
C ILE A 117 0.42 8.80 -4.13
N GLY A 118 0.14 7.53 -3.85
CA GLY A 118 -0.01 6.51 -4.88
C GLY A 118 -0.49 5.18 -4.31
N LEU A 119 -1.23 4.44 -5.13
CA LEU A 119 -1.74 3.10 -4.85
C LEU A 119 -1.56 2.27 -6.13
N LEU A 120 -0.97 1.08 -6.02
CA LEU A 120 -1.07 0.04 -7.04
C LEU A 120 -1.54 -1.25 -6.40
N ILE A 121 -2.38 -1.99 -7.11
CA ILE A 121 -2.77 -3.37 -6.80
C ILE A 121 -2.39 -4.21 -8.01
N LEU A 122 -1.55 -5.21 -7.81
CA LEU A 122 -0.87 -5.96 -8.88
C LEU A 122 -0.86 -7.46 -8.56
N PRO A 123 -0.80 -8.36 -9.55
CA PRO A 123 -0.54 -9.76 -9.30
C PRO A 123 0.76 -9.96 -8.51
N VAL A 124 0.87 -11.00 -7.68
CA VAL A 124 2.05 -11.20 -6.82
C VAL A 124 3.35 -11.52 -7.59
N ASP A 125 3.24 -11.99 -8.83
CA ASP A 125 4.34 -12.29 -9.75
C ASP A 125 4.76 -11.09 -10.61
N ALA A 126 4.10 -9.94 -10.44
CA ALA A 126 4.45 -8.68 -11.05
C ALA A 126 5.89 -8.23 -10.71
N THR A 127 6.79 -8.24 -11.69
CA THR A 127 8.21 -7.87 -11.51
C THR A 127 8.57 -6.47 -12.02
N GLU A 128 7.81 -5.90 -12.94
CA GLU A 128 8.10 -4.62 -13.60
C GLU A 128 6.95 -3.64 -13.49
N PHE A 129 6.89 -2.87 -12.40
CA PHE A 129 5.91 -1.80 -12.25
C PHE A 129 6.53 -0.58 -11.58
N PRO A 130 6.32 0.63 -12.14
CA PRO A 130 6.88 1.85 -11.59
C PRO A 130 6.29 2.08 -10.20
N PHE A 131 7.19 2.24 -9.23
CA PHE A 131 6.95 3.10 -8.08
C PHE A 131 7.92 4.26 -8.17
#